data_AF-A0A376X2R7-F1
#
_entry.id   AF-A0A376X2R7-F1
#
_cell.length_a   1.000
_cell.length_b   1.000
_cell.length_c   1.000
_cell.angle_alpha   90.00
_cell.angle_beta   90.00
_cell.angle_gamma   90.00
#
_symmetry.space_group_name_H-M   'P 1'
#
loop_
_entity.id
_entity.type
_entity.pdbx_description
1 polymer ?
#
loop_
_entity_poly.entity_id
_entity_poly.type
_entity_poly.pdbx_seq_one_letter_code
_entity_poly.pdbx_strand_id
1 'polypeptide(L)'
;MAKKGDFKPTQNEVDQAITRLKKVTFSGVTWTGSEGRTPIWFKLDLKAFDEIGNPITGIRFMLHWRPPIVEGVDIVKISFVMFLHDRRIYALDPYPADNKPTP
;
A
#
# COMPACT_ATOMS: atom_id res chain seq x y z
N MET A 1 8.57 -6.04 -20.96
CA MET A 1 8.68 -5.63 -19.54
C MET A 1 9.38 -4.28 -19.51
N ALA A 2 8.69 -3.21 -19.12
CA ALA A 2 9.31 -1.88 -19.01
C ALA A 2 10.37 -1.89 -17.90
N LYS A 3 11.50 -1.20 -18.10
CA LYS A 3 12.56 -1.15 -17.09
C LYS A 3 12.06 -0.33 -15.90
N LYS A 4 12.48 -0.72 -14.70
CA LYS A 4 12.15 -0.07 -13.43
C LYS A 4 12.63 1.39 -13.48
N GLY A 5 11.75 2.33 -13.86
CA GLY A 5 12.06 3.77 -13.97
C GLY A 5 11.50 4.49 -15.20
N ASP A 6 11.06 3.77 -16.24
CA ASP A 6 10.61 4.40 -17.50
C ASP A 6 9.23 5.07 -17.39
N PHE A 7 8.40 4.62 -16.44
CA PHE A 7 7.07 5.19 -16.24
C PHE A 7 7.10 6.44 -15.36
N LYS A 8 6.91 7.60 -16.00
CA LYS A 8 6.80 8.92 -15.37
C LYS A 8 5.39 9.47 -15.60
N PRO A 9 4.40 9.11 -14.77
CA PRO A 9 3.07 9.68 -14.88
C PRO A 9 3.15 11.19 -14.61
N THR A 10 2.34 11.94 -15.33
CA THR A 10 2.10 13.35 -15.08
C THR A 10 1.37 13.53 -13.74
N GLN A 11 1.50 14.71 -13.14
CA GLN A 11 0.78 15.02 -11.90
C GLN A 11 -0.74 14.88 -12.09
N ASN A 12 -1.25 15.26 -13.27
CA ASN A 12 -2.67 15.13 -13.59
C ASN A 12 -3.15 13.66 -13.61
N GLU A 13 -2.36 12.74 -14.15
CA GLU A 13 -2.68 11.29 -14.11
C GLU A 13 -2.68 10.76 -12.67
N VAL A 14 -1.77 11.25 -11.82
CA VAL A 14 -1.75 10.92 -10.40
C VAL A 14 -2.99 11.45 -9.69
N ASP A 15 -3.34 12.72 -9.91
CA ASP A 15 -4.48 13.37 -9.28
C ASP A 15 -5.81 12.69 -9.66
N GLN A 16 -5.99 12.37 -10.95
CA GLN A 16 -7.15 11.60 -11.43
C GLN A 16 -7.22 10.20 -10.79
N ALA A 17 -6.07 9.55 -10.63
CA ALA A 17 -6.01 8.23 -10.00
C ALA A 17 -6.38 8.30 -8.51
N ILE A 18 -6.05 9.38 -7.81
CA ILE A 18 -6.36 9.56 -6.37
C ILE A 18 -7.83 9.94 -6.17
N THR A 19 -8.34 10.88 -6.97
CA THR A 19 -9.67 11.49 -6.76
C THR A 19 -10.83 10.64 -7.24
N ARG A 20 -10.59 9.67 -8.12
CA ARG A 20 -11.63 8.77 -8.63
C ARG A 20 -12.17 7.86 -7.52
N LEU A 21 -13.49 7.78 -7.42
CA LEU A 21 -14.19 6.87 -6.50
C LEU A 21 -13.86 5.41 -6.84
N LYS A 22 -13.57 4.60 -5.82
CA LYS A 22 -13.21 3.18 -6.00
C LYS A 22 -13.84 2.32 -4.92
N LYS A 23 -14.27 1.12 -5.32
CA LYS A 23 -14.74 0.07 -4.40
C LYS A 23 -13.68 -1.02 -4.32
N VAL A 24 -13.21 -1.31 -3.11
CA VAL A 24 -12.23 -2.38 -2.84
C VAL A 24 -12.90 -3.41 -1.93
N THR A 25 -13.28 -4.55 -2.50
CA THR A 25 -13.90 -5.67 -1.75
C THR A 25 -12.87 -6.78 -1.59
N PHE A 26 -12.66 -7.29 -0.38
CA PHE A 26 -11.75 -8.41 -0.11
C PHE A 26 -12.35 -9.41 0.91
N SER A 27 -12.13 -10.71 0.71
CA SER A 27 -12.49 -11.79 1.65
C SER A 27 -11.54 -12.98 1.50
N GLY A 28 -11.16 -13.64 2.60
CA GLY A 28 -10.44 -14.93 2.58
C GLY A 28 -8.90 -14.88 2.48
N VAL A 29 -8.24 -13.87 3.04
CA VAL A 29 -6.79 -13.73 2.94
C VAL A 29 -6.06 -14.38 4.12
N THR A 30 -5.11 -15.26 3.81
CA THR A 30 -4.11 -15.76 4.77
C THR A 30 -2.84 -14.93 4.61
N TRP A 31 -2.39 -14.28 5.68
CA TRP A 31 -1.17 -13.48 5.68
C TRP A 31 0.06 -14.36 5.41
N THR A 32 0.84 -14.05 4.38
CA THR A 32 2.14 -14.69 4.14
C THR A 32 3.25 -13.78 4.65
N GLY A 33 4.10 -14.31 5.53
CA GLY A 33 5.25 -13.56 6.05
C GLY A 33 6.29 -13.36 4.95
N SER A 34 6.87 -12.16 4.85
CA SER A 34 8.04 -11.95 4.00
C SER A 34 9.25 -12.71 4.58
N GLU A 35 9.80 -13.66 3.83
CA GLU A 35 11.01 -14.39 4.25
C GLU A 35 12.19 -13.45 4.53
N GLY A 36 12.88 -13.64 5.67
CA GLY A 36 14.27 -13.27 5.84
C GLY A 36 14.63 -12.04 6.70
N ARG A 37 13.69 -11.23 7.21
CA ARG A 37 14.02 -10.14 8.17
C ARG A 37 12.93 -9.88 9.20
N THR A 38 13.33 -9.84 10.47
CA THR A 38 12.52 -9.38 11.60
C THR A 38 12.59 -7.84 11.67
N PRO A 39 11.46 -7.12 11.82
CA PRO A 39 10.10 -7.63 11.90
C PRO A 39 9.53 -8.10 10.56
N ILE A 40 8.78 -9.21 10.62
CA ILE A 40 8.04 -9.72 9.47
C ILE A 40 6.91 -8.74 9.16
N TRP A 41 6.95 -8.18 7.96
CA TRP A 41 5.83 -7.45 7.40
C TRP A 41 5.01 -8.41 6.55
N PHE A 42 3.78 -8.64 6.97
CA PHE A 42 2.82 -9.38 6.18
C PHE A 42 2.25 -8.46 5.10
N LYS A 43 2.15 -8.99 3.89
CA LYS A 43 1.77 -8.20 2.72
C LYS A 43 0.54 -8.80 2.06
N LEU A 44 -0.37 -7.93 1.65
CA LEU A 44 -1.55 -8.29 0.89
C LEU A 44 -1.65 -7.39 -0.34
N ASP A 45 -1.49 -7.98 -1.52
CA ASP A 45 -1.73 -7.33 -2.80
C ASP A 45 -3.22 -7.37 -3.16
N LEU A 46 -3.77 -6.22 -3.51
CA LEU A 46 -5.17 -6.01 -3.85
C LEU A 46 -5.28 -5.49 -5.29
N LYS A 47 -6.17 -6.11 -6.07
CA LYS A 47 -6.51 -5.66 -7.43
C LYS A 47 -7.51 -4.50 -7.37
N ALA A 48 -7.31 -3.52 -8.25
CA ALA A 48 -8.27 -2.44 -8.44
C ALA A 48 -9.29 -2.81 -9.52
N PHE A 49 -10.55 -2.43 -9.32
CA PHE A 49 -11.64 -2.62 -10.27
C PHE A 49 -12.34 -1.29 -10.53
N ASP A 50 -12.90 -1.12 -11.73
CA ASP A 50 -13.76 0.01 -12.06
C ASP A 50 -15.20 -0.18 -11.51
N GLU A 51 -16.07 0.78 -11.77
CA GLU A 51 -17.45 0.80 -11.26
C GLU A 51 -18.33 -0.36 -11.78
N ILE A 52 -17.91 -1.00 -12.88
CA ILE A 52 -18.64 -2.09 -13.54
C ILE A 52 -17.95 -3.44 -13.26
N GLY A 53 -16.85 -3.44 -12.50
CA GLY A 53 -16.14 -4.64 -12.06
C GLY A 53 -15.01 -5.09 -12.97
N ASN A 54 -14.58 -4.29 -13.96
CA ASN A 54 -13.43 -4.64 -14.77
C ASN A 54 -12.12 -4.33 -14.02
N PRO A 55 -11.09 -5.21 -14.12
CA PRO A 55 -9.80 -4.94 -13.50
C PRO A 55 -9.12 -3.73 -14.14
N ILE A 56 -8.67 -2.78 -13.32
CA ILE A 56 -7.93 -1.61 -13.80
C ILE A 56 -6.46 -2.00 -13.94
N THR A 57 -6.00 -2.15 -15.18
CA THR A 57 -4.60 -2.46 -15.48
C THR A 57 -3.67 -1.38 -14.94
N GLY A 58 -2.57 -1.80 -14.33
CA GLY A 58 -1.55 -0.90 -13.81
C GLY A 58 -1.83 -0.39 -12.39
N ILE A 59 -3.06 -0.45 -11.88
CA ILE A 59 -3.35 -0.05 -10.50
C ILE A 59 -3.38 -1.28 -9.59
N ARG A 60 -2.56 -1.25 -8.54
CA ARG A 60 -2.66 -2.20 -7.41
C ARG A 60 -2.55 -1.48 -6.09
N PHE A 61 -3.23 -2.02 -5.08
CA PHE A 61 -3.07 -1.58 -3.71
C PHE A 61 -2.34 -2.65 -2.91
N MET A 62 -1.62 -2.24 -1.88
CA MET A 62 -0.92 -3.14 -1.00
C MET A 62 -1.21 -2.73 0.45
N LEU A 63 -1.70 -3.68 1.23
CA LEU A 63 -1.75 -3.55 2.67
C LEU A 63 -0.50 -4.22 3.25
N HIS A 64 0.23 -3.49 4.07
CA HIS A 64 1.23 -4.10 4.93
C HIS A 64 0.74 -4.08 6.36
N TRP A 65 1.00 -5.16 7.08
CA TRP A 65 0.76 -5.25 8.50
C TRP A 65 1.99 -5.83 9.20
N ARG A 66 2.26 -5.37 10.42
CA ARG A 66 3.19 -6.05 11.31
C ARG A 66 2.69 -6.03 12.77
N PRO A 67 2.97 -7.09 13.54
CA PRO A 67 2.77 -7.05 14.98
C PRO A 67 3.77 -6.10 15.66
N PRO A 68 3.55 -5.75 16.94
CA PRO A 68 4.55 -5.09 17.77
C PRO A 68 5.85 -5.91 17.81
N ILE A 69 7.00 -5.23 17.75
CA ILE A 69 8.32 -5.83 17.91
C ILE A 69 8.60 -6.09 19.39
N VAL A 70 8.25 -5.11 20.24
CA VAL A 70 8.42 -5.14 21.69
C VAL A 70 7.09 -4.82 22.33
N GLU A 71 6.56 -5.77 23.11
CA GLU A 71 5.30 -5.61 23.83
C GLU A 71 5.38 -4.43 24.80
N GLY A 72 4.36 -3.56 24.81
CA GLY A 72 4.29 -2.38 25.66
C GLY A 72 5.11 -1.16 25.18
N VAL A 73 5.98 -1.31 24.18
CA VAL A 73 6.79 -0.21 23.61
C VAL A 73 6.38 0.12 22.18
N ASP A 74 6.00 -0.90 21.41
CA ASP A 74 5.60 -0.78 20.02
C ASP A 74 4.12 -1.15 19.86
N ILE A 75 3.51 -0.63 18.80
CA ILE A 75 2.11 -0.88 18.48
C ILE A 75 2.00 -1.61 17.15
N VAL A 76 0.82 -2.16 16.90
CA VAL A 76 0.47 -2.72 15.59
C VAL A 76 0.62 -1.62 14.53
N LYS A 77 1.28 -1.94 13.41
CA LYS A 77 1.43 -1.02 12.27
C LYS A 77 0.71 -1.59 11.05
N ILE A 78 -0.13 -0.76 10.43
CA ILE A 78 -0.79 -1.06 9.15
C ILE A 78 -0.54 0.08 8.15
N SER A 79 0.03 -0.22 6.99
CA SER A 79 0.21 0.76 5.92
C SER A 79 -0.64 0.40 4.71
N PHE A 80 -1.24 1.40 4.09
CA PHE A 80 -1.94 1.26 2.81
C PHE A 80 -1.16 1.97 1.72
N VAL A 81 -0.78 1.23 0.67
CA VAL A 81 0.06 1.76 -0.41
C VAL A 81 -0.66 1.55 -1.73
N MET A 82 -0.64 2.57 -2.60
CA MET A 82 -1.15 2.48 -3.96
C MET A 82 0.02 2.56 -4.96
N PHE A 83 -0.02 1.67 -5.93
CA PHE A 83 0.89 1.64 -7.05
C PHE A 83 0.17 1.93 -8.36
N LEU A 84 0.83 2.65 -9.25
CA LEU A 84 0.48 2.80 -10.65
C LEU A 84 1.67 2.33 -11.50
N HIS A 85 1.50 1.26 -12.26
CA HIS A 85 2.54 0.56 -13.02
C HIS A 85 3.79 0.27 -12.18
N ASP A 86 3.59 -0.35 -11.02
CA ASP A 86 4.63 -0.69 -10.02
C ASP A 86 5.39 0.49 -9.40
N ARG A 87 4.98 1.73 -9.70
CA ARG A 87 5.44 2.91 -9.00
C ARG A 87 4.52 3.23 -7.84
N ARG A 88 5.05 3.30 -6.61
CA ARG A 88 4.31 3.81 -5.44
C ARG A 88 3.96 5.28 -5.71
N ILE A 89 2.68 5.59 -5.79
CA ILE A 89 2.17 6.96 -6.04
C ILE A 89 1.45 7.54 -4.84
N TYR A 90 0.97 6.70 -3.93
CA TYR A 90 0.33 7.12 -2.68
C TYR A 90 0.63 6.11 -1.58
N ALA A 91 0.72 6.60 -0.35
CA ALA A 91 0.77 5.74 0.82
C ALA A 91 0.23 6.47 2.04
N LEU A 92 -0.57 5.74 2.81
CA LEU A 92 -0.93 6.06 4.17
C LEU A 92 -0.09 5.15 5.07
N ASP A 93 1.02 5.68 5.56
CA ASP A 93 1.82 5.00 6.57
C ASP A 93 1.14 5.22 7.95
N PRO A 94 1.19 4.23 8.85
CA PRO A 94 0.50 4.29 10.15
C PRO A 94 1.05 5.35 11.10
N TYR A 95 2.05 6.14 10.69
CA TYR A 95 2.80 7.02 11.56
C TYR A 95 2.99 8.43 10.98
N PRO A 96 2.36 9.45 11.58
CA PRO A 96 2.78 10.85 11.45
C PRO A 96 3.71 11.32 12.59
N ALA A 97 4.04 10.48 13.58
CA ALA A 97 4.50 10.93 14.89
C ALA A 97 5.99 10.71 15.24
N ASP A 98 6.82 10.11 14.37
CA ASP A 98 8.24 9.81 14.72
C ASP A 98 9.14 11.05 14.62
N ASN A 99 8.60 12.18 14.15
CA ASN A 99 9.33 13.45 13.97
C ASN A 99 8.88 14.58 14.91
N LYS A 100 8.10 14.30 15.97
CA LYS A 100 7.87 15.32 16.99
C LYS A 100 8.76 15.03 18.20
N PRO A 101 9.75 15.88 18.51
CA PRO A 101 10.29 15.89 19.86
C PRO A 101 9.11 16.22 20.78
N THR A 102 8.80 15.32 21.72
CA THR A 102 7.90 15.64 22.83
C THR A 102 8.48 16.83 23.62
N PRO A 103 7.62 17.74 24.12
CA PRO A 103 8.06 18.92 24.88
C PRO A 103 8.83 18.55 26.14
#